data_AF-A0A8S9WYE1-F1
#
_entry.id   AF-A0A8S9WYE1-F1
#
_cell.length_a   1.000
_cell.length_b   1.000
_cell.length_c   1.000
_cell.angle_alpha   90.00
_cell.angle_beta   90.00
_cell.angle_gamma   90.00
#
_symmetry.space_group_name_H-M   'P 1'
#
loop_
_entity.id
_entity.type
_entity.pdbx_description
1 polymer ?
#
loop_
_entity_poly.entity_id
_entity_poly.type
_entity_poly.pdbx_seq_one_letter_code
_entity_poly.pdbx_strand_id
1 'polypeptide(L)'
;MTNPPRKDSVFVIIESIHLPDHGTQENVHGLPPEKLKLREVVYVDVGREPLNNKDSKDPKKFVSQKTGRGPFTGNWSETAKPIMTCYKLVTIEIKVWAFQSRVENFVANYQKKIFSNFHQDLVCGMDDWLHLTMAEIRVFEERTKRELDEKKAAAANKRPGSGRRRSKTGQKKNSIH
;
A
#
# COMPACT_ATOMS: atom_id res chain seq x y z
N MET A 1 -18.75 2.08 -10.73
CA MET A 1 -19.85 1.93 -9.74
C MET A 1 -19.59 2.87 -8.58
N THR A 2 -20.31 3.98 -8.49
CA THR A 2 -20.24 4.93 -7.37
C THR A 2 -21.15 4.44 -6.24
N ASN A 3 -20.56 4.03 -5.12
CA ASN A 3 -21.31 3.79 -3.88
C ASN A 3 -21.87 5.15 -3.38
N PRO A 4 -23.14 5.25 -2.95
CA PRO A 4 -23.71 6.49 -2.46
C PRO A 4 -22.90 7.05 -1.27
N PRO A 5 -22.76 8.38 -1.14
CA PRO A 5 -21.94 8.99 -0.11
C PRO A 5 -22.47 8.62 1.27
N ARG A 6 -21.68 7.85 2.03
CA ARG A 6 -21.99 7.55 3.43
C ARG A 6 -21.72 8.81 4.25
N LYS A 7 -22.52 9.01 5.31
CA LYS A 7 -22.36 10.15 6.23
C LYS A 7 -20.94 10.23 6.81
N ASP A 8 -20.35 9.07 7.04
CA ASP A 8 -18.92 8.91 7.34
C ASP A 8 -18.14 8.66 6.05
N SER A 9 -17.24 9.57 5.69
CA SER A 9 -16.38 9.44 4.51
C SER A 9 -14.93 9.79 4.83
N VAL A 10 -14.00 9.00 4.27
CA VAL A 10 -12.56 9.20 4.32
C VAL A 10 -12.08 9.30 2.88
N PHE A 11 -11.42 10.40 2.55
CA PHE A 11 -10.73 10.59 1.28
C PHE A 11 -9.22 10.58 1.54
N VAL A 12 -8.48 9.87 0.69
CA VAL A 12 -7.01 9.87 0.70
C VAL A 12 -6.56 10.25 -0.70
N ILE A 13 -5.90 11.38 -0.82
CA ILE A 13 -5.32 11.88 -2.06
C ILE A 13 -3.80 11.72 -1.93
N ILE A 14 -3.17 11.11 -2.93
CA ILE A 14 -1.71 10.87 -2.95
C ILE A 14 -1.16 11.53 -4.20
N GLU A 15 -0.42 12.61 -4.02
CA GLU A 15 0.31 13.30 -5.07
C GLU A 15 1.79 12.89 -4.97
N SER A 16 2.48 12.69 -6.08
CA SER A 16 3.86 12.14 -6.09
C SER A 16 4.73 12.84 -7.11
N ILE A 17 5.80 13.48 -6.64
CA ILE A 17 6.87 14.04 -7.48
C ILE A 17 8.13 13.17 -7.27
N HIS A 18 8.84 12.86 -8.35
CA HIS A 18 10.06 12.05 -8.33
C HIS A 18 11.23 12.90 -8.82
N LEU A 19 12.22 13.16 -7.97
CA LEU A 19 13.36 14.04 -8.28
C LEU A 19 14.68 13.28 -8.11
N PRO A 20 15.73 13.60 -8.91
CA PRO A 20 17.03 12.95 -8.83
C PRO A 20 17.88 13.52 -7.68
N ASP A 21 17.38 13.39 -6.44
CA ASP A 21 18.01 13.91 -5.22
C ASP A 21 17.94 12.92 -4.04
N HIS A 22 18.50 13.34 -2.91
CA HIS A 22 18.53 12.60 -1.64
C HIS A 22 17.40 13.02 -0.66
N GLY A 23 16.32 13.64 -1.12
CA GLY A 23 15.18 14.02 -0.26
C GLY A 23 15.35 15.33 0.50
N THR A 24 16.21 16.22 -0.01
CA THR A 24 16.62 17.48 0.64
C THR A 24 15.80 18.70 0.23
N GLN A 25 14.90 18.58 -0.75
CA GLN A 25 14.10 19.72 -1.23
C GLN A 25 12.84 19.89 -0.38
N GLU A 26 12.69 21.09 0.18
CA GLU A 26 11.49 21.44 0.93
C GLU A 26 10.34 21.92 0.04
N ASN A 27 9.12 21.62 0.49
CA ASN A 27 7.86 22.04 -0.15
C ASN A 27 7.77 21.86 -1.68
N VAL A 28 8.29 20.75 -2.25
CA VAL A 28 8.29 20.51 -3.71
C VAL A 28 6.91 20.49 -4.38
N HIS A 29 5.84 20.28 -3.60
CA HIS A 29 4.44 20.33 -4.05
C HIS A 29 3.84 21.75 -4.03
N GLY A 30 4.60 22.78 -3.62
CA GLY A 30 4.15 24.17 -3.63
C GLY A 30 2.98 24.47 -2.68
N LEU A 31 2.92 23.80 -1.52
CA LEU A 31 1.86 24.04 -0.55
C LEU A 31 1.89 25.50 -0.04
N PRO A 32 0.71 26.14 0.12
CA PRO A 32 0.64 27.46 0.74
C PRO A 32 1.09 27.38 2.22
N PRO A 33 1.61 28.48 2.81
CA PRO A 33 2.19 28.48 4.15
C PRO A 33 1.28 27.88 5.23
N GLU A 34 -0.03 28.08 5.14
CA GLU A 34 -0.99 27.56 6.14
C GLU A 34 -1.10 26.04 6.12
N LYS A 35 -1.05 25.42 4.93
CA LYS A 35 -1.01 23.95 4.80
C LYS A 35 0.37 23.40 5.13
N LEU A 36 1.44 24.11 4.76
CA LEU A 36 2.81 23.68 4.99
C LEU A 36 3.13 23.56 6.50
N LYS A 37 2.64 24.49 7.33
CA LYS A 37 2.78 24.45 8.80
C LYS A 37 2.11 23.23 9.45
N LEU A 38 1.07 22.68 8.83
CA LEU A 38 0.30 21.52 9.33
C LEU A 38 0.86 20.18 8.84
N ARG A 39 1.79 20.19 7.89
CA ARG A 39 2.35 18.99 7.26
C ARG A 39 3.39 18.33 8.17
N GLU A 40 3.17 17.07 8.54
CA GLU A 40 4.21 16.19 9.05
C GLU A 40 5.09 15.67 7.90
N VAL A 41 6.42 15.69 8.09
CA VAL A 41 7.38 15.10 7.14
C VAL A 41 7.86 13.76 7.68
N VAL A 42 7.56 12.68 6.95
CA VAL A 42 7.94 11.31 7.32
C VAL A 42 8.89 10.74 6.27
N TYR A 43 10.12 10.44 6.69
CA TYR A 43 11.09 9.73 5.85
C TYR A 43 10.80 8.23 5.89
N VAL A 44 10.89 7.57 4.73
CA VAL A 44 10.70 6.13 4.54
C VAL A 44 11.96 5.56 3.92
N ASP A 45 12.76 4.85 4.71
CA ASP A 45 14.03 4.25 4.28
C ASP A 45 13.89 2.72 4.18
N VAL A 46 13.99 2.18 2.97
CA VAL A 46 13.84 0.73 2.71
C VAL A 46 14.83 -0.13 3.52
N GLY A 47 16.01 0.42 3.85
CA GLY A 47 17.04 -0.21 4.66
C GLY A 47 16.89 0.00 6.18
N ARG A 48 15.84 0.71 6.65
CA ARG A 48 15.58 0.93 8.08
C ARG A 48 14.17 0.53 8.51
N GLU A 49 13.16 0.66 7.65
CA GLU A 49 11.79 0.27 7.95
C GLU A 49 11.63 -1.24 8.24
N PRO A 50 10.71 -1.64 9.13
CA PRO A 50 10.51 -3.04 9.48
C PRO A 50 9.87 -3.84 8.35
N LEU A 51 10.22 -5.13 8.24
CA LEU A 51 9.53 -6.06 7.35
C LEU A 51 8.13 -6.35 7.89
N ASN A 52 7.12 -5.86 7.19
CA ASN A 52 5.73 -5.90 7.62
C ASN A 52 4.93 -7.12 7.10
N ASN A 53 5.52 -7.89 6.19
CA ASN A 53 4.98 -9.13 5.65
C ASN A 53 6.06 -10.22 5.74
N LYS A 54 5.64 -11.47 5.95
CA LYS A 54 6.56 -12.63 6.00
C LYS A 54 7.20 -12.93 4.65
N ASP A 55 6.50 -12.61 3.56
CA ASP A 55 6.95 -12.91 2.19
C ASP A 55 7.79 -11.76 1.58
N SER A 56 7.87 -10.60 2.24
CA SER A 56 8.66 -9.47 1.73
C SER A 56 10.16 -9.76 1.83
N LYS A 57 10.86 -9.59 0.72
CA LYS A 57 12.32 -9.75 0.62
C LYS A 57 13.02 -8.63 1.40
N ASP A 58 14.04 -8.98 2.19
CA ASP A 58 14.78 -8.04 3.04
C ASP A 58 15.81 -7.19 2.24
N PRO A 59 15.66 -5.86 2.13
CA PRO A 59 16.61 -5.00 1.41
C PRO A 59 18.01 -5.01 2.02
N LYS A 60 18.16 -5.36 3.31
CA LYS A 60 19.46 -5.50 3.98
C LYS A 60 20.23 -6.75 3.54
N LYS A 61 19.55 -7.68 2.86
CA LYS A 61 20.11 -8.95 2.36
C LYS A 61 20.10 -9.06 0.83
N PHE A 62 19.32 -8.22 0.15
CA PHE A 62 19.25 -8.20 -1.30
C PHE A 62 20.48 -7.52 -1.93
N VAL A 63 21.07 -8.17 -2.93
CA VAL A 63 22.07 -7.59 -3.83
C VAL A 63 21.66 -7.92 -5.26
N SER A 64 21.42 -6.89 -6.07
CA SER A 64 21.06 -7.03 -7.48
C SER A 64 22.20 -7.69 -8.25
N GLN A 65 21.91 -8.81 -8.90
CA GLN A 65 22.88 -9.52 -9.73
C GLN A 65 23.13 -8.79 -11.07
N LYS A 66 22.17 -7.97 -11.52
CA LYS A 66 22.29 -7.19 -12.78
C LYS A 66 23.02 -5.86 -12.61
N THR A 67 23.03 -5.27 -11.40
CA THR A 67 23.58 -3.92 -11.17
C THR A 67 24.56 -3.80 -10.00
N GLY A 68 24.69 -4.82 -9.16
CA GLY A 68 25.49 -4.77 -7.93
C GLY A 68 24.91 -3.87 -6.83
N ARG A 69 23.70 -3.31 -6.99
CA ARG A 69 23.07 -2.44 -5.98
C ARG A 69 22.57 -3.24 -4.78
N GLY A 70 22.76 -2.68 -3.59
CA GLY A 70 22.54 -3.34 -2.30
C GLY A 70 23.84 -3.93 -1.72
N PRO A 71 23.85 -4.41 -0.47
CA PRO A 71 22.72 -4.43 0.46
C PRO A 71 22.39 -3.03 1.01
N PHE A 72 21.09 -2.75 1.19
CA PHE A 72 20.61 -1.46 1.66
C PHE A 72 20.70 -1.37 3.20
N THR A 73 21.86 -0.95 3.71
CA THR A 73 22.18 -0.91 5.15
C THR A 73 22.82 0.42 5.56
N GLY A 74 22.86 0.74 6.85
CA GLY A 74 23.55 1.92 7.39
C GLY A 74 23.13 3.25 6.76
N ASN A 75 24.06 3.89 6.06
CA ASN A 75 23.89 5.14 5.32
C ASN A 75 23.91 4.94 3.78
N TRP A 76 23.38 3.81 3.29
CA TRP A 76 23.30 3.51 1.85
C TRP A 76 22.74 4.67 1.00
N SER A 77 21.79 5.45 1.55
CA SER A 77 21.13 6.56 0.85
C SER A 77 22.02 7.78 0.63
N GLU A 78 23.14 7.91 1.36
CA GLU A 78 24.13 8.97 1.15
C GLU A 78 25.11 8.62 0.01
N THR A 79 25.36 7.32 -0.22
CA THR A 79 26.41 6.83 -1.11
C THR A 79 25.89 6.20 -2.40
N ALA A 80 24.64 5.75 -2.43
CA ALA A 80 24.05 5.08 -3.59
C ALA A 80 23.96 6.01 -4.82
N LYS A 81 24.38 5.48 -5.98
CA LYS A 81 24.24 6.12 -7.29
C LYS A 81 23.76 5.08 -8.33
N PRO A 82 22.83 5.42 -9.23
CA PRO A 82 21.96 6.60 -9.17
C PRO A 82 21.04 6.56 -7.94
N ILE A 83 20.50 7.72 -7.56
CA ILE A 83 19.47 7.86 -6.53
C ILE A 83 18.38 8.83 -7.01
N MET A 84 17.19 8.68 -6.44
CA MET A 84 16.05 9.56 -6.62
C MET A 84 15.20 9.51 -5.35
N THR A 85 14.45 10.57 -5.07
CA THR A 85 13.48 10.60 -3.97
C THR A 85 12.06 10.79 -4.48
N CYS A 86 11.13 10.00 -3.94
CA CYS A 86 9.72 10.11 -4.22
C CYS A 86 9.05 10.93 -3.12
N TYR A 87 8.75 12.19 -3.41
CA TYR A 87 8.05 13.08 -2.50
C TYR A 87 6.55 12.80 -2.61
N LYS A 88 6.02 11.98 -1.69
CA LYS A 88 4.60 11.64 -1.63
C LYS A 88 3.85 12.55 -0.67
N LEU A 89 3.06 13.48 -1.20
CA LEU A 89 2.12 14.26 -0.40
C LEU A 89 0.85 13.43 -0.21
N VAL A 90 0.50 13.14 1.04
CA VAL A 90 -0.73 12.42 1.41
C VAL A 90 -1.68 13.40 2.08
N THR A 91 -2.77 13.74 1.42
CA THR A 91 -3.87 14.53 2.02
C THR A 91 -4.96 13.56 2.46
N ILE A 92 -5.29 13.58 3.75
CA ILE A 92 -6.35 12.77 4.35
C ILE A 92 -7.49 13.71 4.75
N GLU A 93 -8.68 13.54 4.17
CA GLU A 93 -9.87 14.28 4.59
C GLU A 93 -10.86 13.31 5.25
N ILE A 94 -11.22 13.58 6.51
CA ILE A 94 -12.10 12.71 7.28
C ILE A 94 -13.34 13.48 7.72
N LYS A 95 -14.51 12.96 7.36
CA LYS A 95 -15.82 13.45 7.78
C LYS A 95 -16.42 12.45 8.76
N VAL A 96 -15.86 12.34 9.97
CA VAL A 96 -16.38 11.50 11.07
C VAL A 96 -16.46 12.31 12.36
N TRP A 97 -17.62 12.27 13.01
CA TRP A 97 -17.97 13.23 14.07
C TRP A 97 -17.22 13.03 15.41
N ALA A 98 -16.73 11.82 15.71
CA ALA A 98 -16.25 11.47 17.06
C ALA A 98 -14.79 10.99 17.16
N PHE A 99 -14.08 10.76 16.04
CA PHE A 99 -12.76 10.09 16.06
C PHE A 99 -11.73 10.61 15.04
N GLN A 100 -11.93 11.81 14.46
CA GLN A 100 -11.13 12.33 13.34
C GLN A 100 -9.61 12.07 13.49
N SER A 101 -8.95 12.65 14.50
CA SER A 101 -7.49 12.51 14.67
C SER A 101 -7.01 11.07 14.92
N ARG A 102 -7.85 10.21 15.53
CA ARG A 102 -7.53 8.78 15.72
C ARG A 102 -7.57 8.03 14.39
N VAL A 103 -8.53 8.37 13.51
CA VAL A 103 -8.64 7.76 12.18
C VAL A 103 -7.59 8.33 11.23
N GLU A 104 -7.29 9.63 11.29
CA GLU A 104 -6.20 10.27 10.54
C GLU A 104 -4.86 9.59 10.85
N ASN A 105 -4.50 9.48 12.14
CA ASN A 105 -3.29 8.79 12.57
C ASN A 105 -3.26 7.31 12.16
N PHE A 106 -4.40 6.61 12.20
CA PHE A 106 -4.48 5.23 11.72
C PHE A 106 -4.22 5.14 10.20
N VAL A 107 -4.86 5.99 9.40
CA VAL A 107 -4.72 6.02 7.94
C VAL A 107 -3.30 6.42 7.55
N ALA A 108 -2.70 7.44 8.20
CA ALA A 108 -1.32 7.87 7.94
C ALA A 108 -0.31 6.74 8.22
N ASN A 109 -0.41 6.07 9.39
CA ASN A 109 0.46 4.94 9.73
C ASN A 109 0.26 3.75 8.78
N TYR A 110 -0.98 3.46 8.38
CA TYR A 110 -1.28 2.42 7.40
C TYR A 110 -0.72 2.75 6.01
N GLN A 111 -0.78 4.02 5.60
CA GLN A 111 -0.23 4.50 4.34
C GLN A 111 1.31 4.44 4.35
N LYS A 112 1.96 4.81 5.46
CA LYS A 112 3.42 4.61 5.65
C LYS A 112 3.79 3.13 5.48
N LYS A 113 3.03 2.23 6.09
CA LYS A 113 3.23 0.77 5.99
C LYS A 113 3.09 0.28 4.55
N ILE A 114 2.09 0.74 3.80
CA ILE A 114 1.94 0.44 2.36
C ILE A 114 3.16 0.92 1.57
N PHE A 115 3.59 2.18 1.76
CA PHE A 115 4.73 2.72 1.04
C PHE A 115 6.03 2.00 1.39
N SER A 116 6.29 1.67 2.66
CA SER A 116 7.45 0.87 3.06
C SER A 116 7.50 -0.42 2.27
N ASN A 117 6.44 -1.24 2.36
CA ASN A 117 6.41 -2.56 1.75
C ASN A 117 6.57 -2.47 0.23
N PHE A 118 5.84 -1.55 -0.40
CA PHE A 118 5.91 -1.35 -1.84
C PHE A 118 7.34 -1.02 -2.30
N HIS A 119 8.05 -0.10 -1.63
CA HIS A 119 9.41 0.24 -2.04
C HIS A 119 10.42 -0.85 -1.66
N GLN A 120 10.23 -1.58 -0.55
CA GLN A 120 11.05 -2.73 -0.17
C GLN A 120 10.94 -3.86 -1.21
N ASP A 121 9.71 -4.24 -1.59
CA ASP A 121 9.44 -5.24 -2.62
C ASP A 121 9.94 -4.76 -4.01
N LEU A 122 9.82 -3.45 -4.33
CA LEU A 122 10.31 -2.86 -5.58
C LEU A 122 11.84 -2.93 -5.70
N VAL A 123 12.60 -2.58 -4.64
CA VAL A 123 14.07 -2.67 -4.69
C VAL A 123 14.56 -4.11 -4.68
N CYS A 124 13.89 -5.01 -3.96
CA CYS A 124 14.24 -6.44 -3.93
C CYS A 124 13.73 -7.25 -5.14
N GLY A 125 12.88 -6.65 -5.97
CA GLY A 125 12.46 -7.16 -7.29
C GLY A 125 13.22 -6.51 -8.44
N MET A 126 14.25 -5.69 -8.18
CA MET A 126 14.89 -4.85 -9.18
C MET A 126 15.43 -5.60 -10.40
N ASP A 127 16.01 -6.79 -10.21
CA ASP A 127 16.49 -7.63 -11.31
C ASP A 127 15.34 -8.14 -12.21
N ASP A 128 14.13 -8.28 -11.66
CA ASP A 128 12.95 -8.79 -12.36
C ASP A 128 12.36 -7.75 -13.33
N TRP A 129 12.49 -6.44 -13.05
CA TRP A 129 11.87 -5.37 -13.85
C TRP A 129 12.84 -4.42 -14.58
N LEU A 130 14.10 -4.29 -14.18
CA LEU A 130 15.05 -3.32 -14.77
C LEU A 130 15.27 -3.40 -16.29
N HIS A 131 15.03 -4.57 -16.86
CA HIS A 131 15.32 -4.88 -18.25
C HIS A 131 14.07 -4.85 -19.15
N LEU A 132 12.89 -4.63 -18.57
CA LEU A 132 11.63 -4.64 -19.29
C LEU A 132 11.46 -3.35 -20.10
N THR A 133 11.17 -3.50 -21.38
CA THR A 133 10.71 -2.42 -22.24
C THR A 133 9.29 -1.99 -21.85
N MET A 134 8.89 -0.78 -22.23
CA MET A 134 7.50 -0.33 -22.07
C MET A 134 6.47 -1.21 -22.79
N ALA A 135 6.88 -1.97 -23.82
CA ALA A 135 6.01 -2.94 -24.49
C ALA A 135 5.78 -4.18 -23.61
N GLU A 136 6.84 -4.73 -23.02
CA GLU A 136 6.75 -5.86 -22.09
C GLU A 136 6.01 -5.50 -20.80
N ILE A 137 6.18 -4.27 -20.30
CA ILE A 137 5.41 -3.74 -19.16
C ILE A 137 3.91 -3.77 -19.46
N ARG A 138 3.46 -3.34 -20.66
CA ARG A 138 2.03 -3.39 -21.05
C ARG A 138 1.49 -4.82 -21.10
N VAL A 139 2.26 -5.75 -21.68
CA VAL A 139 1.88 -7.18 -21.73
C VAL A 139 1.80 -7.78 -20.31
N PHE A 140 2.72 -7.38 -19.43
CA PHE A 140 2.70 -7.77 -18.02
C PHE A 140 1.46 -7.20 -17.29
N GLU A 141 1.15 -5.92 -17.48
CA GLU A 141 -0.04 -5.26 -16.92
C GLU A 141 -1.34 -5.95 -17.37
N GLU A 142 -1.47 -6.28 -18.66
CA GLU A 142 -2.62 -7.01 -19.21
C GLU A 142 -2.78 -8.41 -18.59
N ARG A 143 -1.68 -9.16 -18.47
CA ARG A 143 -1.68 -10.49 -17.82
C ARG A 143 -2.07 -10.38 -16.35
N THR A 144 -1.44 -9.46 -15.60
CA THR A 144 -1.71 -9.25 -14.18
C THR A 144 -3.15 -8.78 -13.94
N LYS A 145 -3.70 -7.93 -14.81
CA LYS A 145 -5.12 -7.53 -14.77
C LYS A 145 -6.04 -8.74 -14.90
N ARG A 146 -5.80 -9.61 -15.90
CA ARG A 146 -6.59 -10.83 -16.12
C ARG A 146 -6.54 -11.75 -14.90
N GLU A 147 -5.35 -12.06 -14.39
CA GLU A 147 -5.18 -12.91 -13.19
C GLU A 147 -5.85 -12.33 -11.95
N LEU A 148 -5.81 -10.99 -11.76
CA LEU A 148 -6.48 -10.33 -10.65
C LEU A 148 -8.00 -10.40 -10.78
N ASP A 149 -8.54 -10.26 -11.98
CA ASP A 149 -9.99 -10.35 -12.23
C ASP A 149 -10.50 -11.80 -12.07
N GLU A 150 -9.73 -12.80 -12.51
CA GLU A 150 -9.97 -14.23 -12.21
C GLU A 150 -9.96 -14.50 -10.70
N LYS A 151 -8.94 -14.02 -9.97
CA LYS A 151 -8.84 -14.16 -8.50
C LYS A 151 -10.01 -13.48 -7.78
N LYS A 152 -10.46 -12.29 -8.22
CA LYS A 152 -11.65 -11.60 -7.69
C LYS A 152 -12.94 -12.40 -7.94
N ALA A 153 -13.12 -12.92 -9.15
CA ALA A 153 -14.29 -13.74 -9.49
C ALA A 153 -14.33 -15.03 -8.66
N ALA A 154 -13.20 -15.72 -8.52
CA ALA A 154 -13.08 -16.90 -7.68
C ALA A 154 -13.34 -16.60 -6.19
N ALA A 155 -12.87 -15.46 -5.67
CA ALA A 155 -13.15 -15.02 -4.31
C ALA A 155 -14.63 -14.65 -4.09
N ALA A 156 -15.30 -14.05 -5.08
CA ALA A 156 -16.73 -13.78 -5.04
C ALA A 156 -17.56 -15.08 -4.98
N ASN A 157 -17.22 -16.07 -5.82
CA ASN A 157 -17.89 -17.37 -5.85
C ASN A 157 -17.64 -18.24 -4.60
N LYS A 158 -16.62 -17.93 -3.78
CA LYS A 158 -16.35 -18.59 -2.49
C LYS A 158 -17.11 -17.99 -1.31
N ARG A 159 -17.92 -16.93 -1.50
CA ARG A 159 -18.79 -16.43 -0.42
C ARG A 159 -19.88 -17.48 -0.13
N PRO A 160 -20.02 -17.96 1.12
CA PRO A 160 -21.03 -18.96 1.43
C PRO A 160 -22.42 -18.38 1.24
N GLY A 161 -23.20 -19.00 0.35
CA GLY A 161 -24.61 -18.68 0.19
C GLY A 161 -25.38 -18.81 1.51
N SER A 162 -26.33 -17.90 1.72
CA SER A 162 -27.22 -17.86 2.89
C SER A 162 -27.74 -19.24 3.27
N GLY A 163 -27.62 -19.59 4.55
CA GLY A 163 -27.84 -20.94 5.05
C GLY A 163 -29.14 -21.60 4.60
N ARG A 164 -29.03 -22.80 4.03
CA ARG A 164 -30.15 -23.70 3.73
C ARG A 164 -30.91 -24.00 5.03
N ARG A 165 -32.07 -23.36 5.24
CA ARG A 165 -32.97 -23.64 6.38
C ARG A 165 -33.30 -25.14 6.40
N ARG A 166 -32.72 -25.88 7.36
CA ARG A 166 -33.18 -27.23 7.72
C ARG A 166 -34.53 -27.08 8.43
N SER A 167 -35.62 -27.42 7.75
CA SER A 167 -36.93 -27.58 8.37
C SER A 167 -36.88 -28.73 9.37
N LYS A 168 -36.84 -28.42 10.67
CA LYS A 168 -37.13 -29.40 11.72
C LYS A 168 -38.64 -29.51 11.89
N THR A 169 -39.24 -30.50 11.24
CA THR A 169 -40.55 -31.05 11.63
C THR A 169 -40.40 -31.74 13.00
N GLY A 170 -40.56 -30.97 14.08
CA GLY A 170 -40.57 -31.47 15.46
C GLY A 170 -41.99 -31.83 15.89
N GLN A 171 -42.34 -33.11 15.79
CA GLN A 171 -43.65 -33.62 16.19
C GLN A 171 -43.77 -33.67 17.72
N LYS A 172 -44.84 -33.12 18.29
CA LYS A 172 -45.12 -33.22 19.75
C LYS A 172 -45.30 -34.68 20.17
N LYS A 173 -44.74 -35.07 21.31
CA LYS A 173 -45.27 -36.12 22.20
C LYS A 173 -45.12 -35.69 23.67
N ASN A 174 -46.10 -36.06 24.48
CA ASN A 174 -46.27 -35.67 25.89
C ASN A 174 -45.73 -36.73 26.86
N SER A 175 -45.64 -36.39 28.15
CA SER A 175 -45.59 -37.31 29.30
C SER A 175 -44.38 -38.26 29.35
N ILE A 176 -44.16 -39.09 30.38
CA ILE A 176 -44.66 -39.01 31.76
C ILE A 176 -43.56 -38.27 32.57
N HIS A 177 -43.88 -37.27 33.37
CA HIS A 177 -45.23 -36.77 33.72
C HIS A 177 -45.82 -35.88 32.61
#